data_AF-A0A356G2U4-F1
#
_entry.id   AF-A0A356G2U4-F1
#
_cell.length_a   1.000
_cell.length_b   1.000
_cell.length_c   1.000
_cell.angle_alpha   90.00
_cell.angle_beta   90.00
_cell.angle_gamma   90.00
#
_symmetry.space_group_name_H-M   'P 1'
#
loop_
_entity.id
_entity.type
_entity.pdbx_description
1 polymer ?
#
loop_
_entity_poly.entity_id
_entity_poly.type
_entity_poly.pdbx_seq_one_letter_code
_entity_poly.pdbx_strand_id
1 'polypeptide(L)'
;MAQSLNTKVELAVPATFFVGLGTYGKMMLGDKALEFYNDRNVEDYIQIPWDEVDYVSASVIFGRHISRWAVFTKQNGHFAFSTRDNKAALRVVRNHIGNEKVLRSMDFLDVLRAGVAGLWHKVTRRG
;
A
#
# COMPACT_ATOMS: atom_id res chain seq x y z
N MET A 1 -10.73 20.63 0.99
CA MET A 1 -9.35 20.48 1.54
C MET A 1 -9.26 19.20 2.35
N ALA A 2 -8.47 18.22 1.88
CA ALA A 2 -8.24 16.97 2.59
C ALA A 2 -7.39 17.23 3.85
N GLN A 3 -7.82 16.72 5.00
CA GLN A 3 -7.06 16.83 6.25
C GLN A 3 -6.27 15.54 6.48
N SER A 4 -4.97 15.66 6.77
CA SER A 4 -4.14 14.50 7.14
C SER A 4 -4.60 13.92 8.48
N LEU A 5 -4.61 12.59 8.57
CA LEU A 5 -4.82 11.85 9.81
C LEU A 5 -3.56 11.90 10.68
N ASN A 6 -2.39 11.99 10.05
CA ASN A 6 -1.10 12.03 10.72
C ASN A 6 -0.92 13.33 11.49
N THR A 7 -0.37 13.23 12.70
CA THR A 7 0.09 14.41 13.46
C THR A 7 1.58 14.62 13.30
N LYS A 8 2.32 13.58 12.90
CA LYS A 8 3.74 13.61 12.59
C LYS A 8 4.01 12.83 11.32
N VAL A 9 4.86 13.38 10.45
CA VAL A 9 5.28 12.73 9.20
C VAL A 9 6.70 12.20 9.38
N GLU A 10 6.87 10.90 9.17
CA GLU A 10 8.19 10.23 9.23
C GLU A 10 8.88 10.22 7.87
N LEU A 11 8.09 10.03 6.80
CA LEU A 11 8.59 10.04 5.44
C LEU A 11 7.56 10.66 4.50
N ALA A 12 8.02 11.60 3.68
CA ALA A 12 7.25 12.11 2.56
C ALA A 12 8.04 11.90 1.26
N VAL A 13 7.47 11.16 0.31
CA VAL A 13 8.18 10.72 -0.91
C VAL A 13 7.26 10.78 -2.13
N PRO A 14 7.76 11.20 -3.30
CA PRO A 14 7.01 11.08 -4.55
C PRO A 14 6.64 9.61 -4.81
N ALA A 15 5.40 9.38 -5.23
CA ALA A 15 4.84 8.07 -5.42
C ALA A 15 3.92 8.02 -6.64
N THR A 16 3.73 6.82 -7.15
CA THR A 16 2.74 6.48 -8.16
C THR A 16 1.76 5.50 -7.54
N PHE A 17 0.48 5.84 -7.58
CA PHE A 17 -0.62 4.93 -7.26
C PHE A 17 -1.09 4.24 -8.53
N PHE A 18 -1.13 2.91 -8.53
CA PHE A 18 -1.53 2.11 -9.68
C PHE A 18 -3.02 1.77 -9.64
N VAL A 19 -3.86 2.73 -10.05
CA VAL A 19 -5.26 2.51 -10.43
C VAL A 19 -5.43 2.86 -11.91
N GLY A 20 -6.00 1.97 -12.72
CA GLY A 20 -6.14 2.18 -14.17
C GLY A 20 -4.80 2.53 -14.86
N LEU A 21 -4.70 3.74 -15.41
CA LEU A 21 -3.49 4.24 -16.11
C LEU A 21 -2.35 4.71 -15.18
N GLY A 22 -2.52 4.61 -13.86
CA GLY A 22 -1.54 5.04 -12.87
C GLY A 22 -1.54 6.56 -12.69
N THR A 23 -1.47 6.99 -11.44
CA THR A 23 -1.55 8.39 -11.04
C THR A 23 -0.34 8.77 -10.20
N TYR A 24 0.25 9.93 -10.48
CA TYR A 24 1.35 10.47 -9.71
C TYR A 24 0.85 11.28 -8.51
N GLY A 25 1.62 11.26 -7.44
CA GLY A 25 1.29 11.95 -6.21
C GLY A 25 2.43 11.91 -5.21
N LYS A 26 2.09 12.28 -3.98
CA LYS A 26 2.99 12.23 -2.83
C LYS A 26 2.46 11.23 -1.82
N MET A 27 3.32 10.29 -1.44
CA MET A 27 3.07 9.41 -0.31
C MET A 27 3.62 10.02 0.97
N MET A 28 2.82 10.01 2.02
CA MET A 28 3.19 10.41 3.38
C MET A 28 2.97 9.25 4.33
N LEU A 29 4.05 8.83 5.00
CA LEU A 29 4.00 7.83 6.06
C LEU A 29 4.20 8.58 7.38
N GLY A 30 3.25 8.43 8.29
CA GLY A 30 3.28 9.12 9.57
C GLY A 30 2.85 8.24 10.73
N ASP A 31 2.61 8.87 11.88
CA ASP A 31 2.35 8.18 13.15
C ASP A 31 1.05 7.36 13.15
N LYS A 32 0.05 7.72 12.33
CA LYS A 32 -1.28 7.09 12.36
C LYS A 32 -1.67 6.35 11.08
N ALA A 33 -1.19 6.82 9.93
CA ALA A 33 -1.61 6.32 8.64
C ALA A 33 -0.52 6.40 7.57
N LEU A 34 -0.66 5.52 6.59
CA LEU A 34 -0.10 5.70 5.25
C LEU A 34 -1.08 6.53 4.43
N GLU A 35 -0.60 7.60 3.83
CA GLU A 35 -1.42 8.50 3.02
C GLU A 35 -0.82 8.70 1.64
N PHE A 36 -1.66 8.91 0.65
CA PHE A 36 -1.28 9.28 -0.71
C PHE A 36 -2.17 10.42 -1.19
N TYR A 37 -1.55 11.45 -1.75
CA TYR A 37 -2.25 12.62 -2.29
C TYR A 37 -1.89 12.79 -3.76
N ASN A 38 -2.91 12.83 -4.62
CA ASN A 38 -2.73 12.99 -6.06
C ASN A 38 -2.26 14.42 -6.39
N ASP A 39 -1.24 14.54 -7.26
CA ASP A 39 -0.67 15.82 -7.66
C ASP A 39 -1.65 16.67 -8.52
N ARG A 40 -2.57 16.01 -9.25
CA ARG A 40 -3.56 16.69 -10.11
C ARG A 40 -4.76 17.20 -9.34
N ASN A 41 -5.22 16.44 -8.34
CA ASN A 41 -6.34 16.81 -7.50
C ASN A 41 -6.10 16.31 -6.07
N VAL A 42 -5.80 17.23 -5.15
CA VAL A 42 -5.53 16.90 -3.75
C VAL A 42 -6.75 16.38 -2.98
N GLU A 43 -7.96 16.54 -3.54
CA GLU A 43 -9.19 15.94 -3.00
C GLU A 43 -9.35 14.47 -3.39
N ASP A 44 -8.54 14.00 -4.35
CA ASP A 44 -8.35 12.58 -4.66
C ASP A 44 -7.16 12.05 -3.87
N TYR A 45 -7.45 11.49 -2.71
CA TYR A 45 -6.46 10.99 -1.76
C TYR A 45 -6.84 9.63 -1.20
N ILE A 46 -5.83 8.93 -0.71
CA ILE A 46 -5.96 7.66 0.00
C ILE A 46 -5.38 7.85 1.38
N GLN A 47 -6.10 7.40 2.40
CA GLN A 47 -5.62 7.34 3.78
C GLN A 47 -5.91 5.95 4.32
N ILE A 48 -4.85 5.24 4.70
CA ILE A 48 -4.91 3.88 5.24
C ILE A 48 -4.35 3.94 6.66
N PRO A 49 -5.22 3.99 7.69
CA PRO A 49 -4.79 3.86 9.08
C PRO A 49 -3.97 2.57 9.26
N TRP A 50 -2.95 2.60 10.10
CA TRP A 50 -2.10 1.42 10.31
C TRP A 50 -2.89 0.19 10.79
N ASP A 51 -3.95 0.42 11.58
CA ASP A 51 -4.84 -0.63 12.07
C ASP A 51 -5.67 -1.30 10.97
N GLU A 52 -5.86 -0.64 9.82
CA GLU A 52 -6.61 -1.17 8.68
C GLU A 52 -5.73 -2.04 7.77
N VAL A 53 -4.41 -1.97 7.93
CA VAL A 53 -3.44 -2.77 7.16
C VAL A 53 -3.48 -4.21 7.66
N ASP A 54 -3.80 -5.13 6.75
CA ASP A 54 -3.71 -6.57 6.99
C ASP A 54 -2.27 -7.05 6.75
N TYR A 55 -1.73 -6.80 5.55
CA TYR A 55 -0.33 -7.03 5.22
C TYR A 55 0.11 -6.19 4.01
N VAL A 56 1.42 -6.16 3.76
CA VAL A 56 2.03 -5.53 2.59
C VAL A 56 2.79 -6.57 1.79
N SER A 57 2.63 -6.55 0.48
CA SER A 57 3.36 -7.42 -0.44
C SER A 57 4.24 -6.58 -1.35
N ALA A 58 5.54 -6.86 -1.39
CA ALA A 58 6.50 -6.14 -2.23
C ALA A 58 6.99 -7.01 -3.39
N SER A 59 6.87 -6.51 -4.62
CA SER A 59 7.41 -7.13 -5.83
C SER A 59 8.91 -6.96 -5.89
N VAL A 60 9.66 -8.06 -5.79
CA VAL A 60 11.13 -8.04 -5.83
C VAL A 60 11.62 -8.66 -7.14
N ILE A 61 12.06 -7.82 -8.07
CA ILE A 61 12.66 -8.22 -9.34
C ILE A 61 14.16 -8.49 -9.15
N PHE A 62 14.65 -9.59 -9.72
CA PHE A 62 16.05 -10.03 -9.64
C PHE A 62 16.60 -10.10 -8.21
N GLY A 63 15.72 -10.35 -7.23
CA GLY A 63 16.06 -10.51 -5.82
C GLY A 63 16.56 -9.26 -5.07
N ARG A 64 16.72 -8.12 -5.74
CA ARG A 64 17.33 -6.91 -5.15
C ARG A 64 16.56 -5.62 -5.39
N HIS A 65 15.72 -5.58 -6.43
CA HIS A 65 15.04 -4.38 -6.87
C HIS A 65 13.54 -4.44 -6.56
N ILE A 66 13.03 -3.45 -5.83
CA ILE A 66 11.60 -3.35 -5.50
C ILE A 66 10.96 -2.40 -6.49
N SER A 67 10.15 -2.93 -7.41
CA SER A 67 9.50 -2.12 -8.44
C SER A 67 8.17 -1.53 -7.97
N ARG A 68 7.39 -2.32 -7.23
CA ARG A 68 6.05 -1.99 -6.72
C ARG A 68 5.78 -2.74 -5.43
N TRP A 69 4.84 -2.25 -4.65
CA TRP A 69 4.33 -2.92 -3.47
C TRP A 69 2.85 -2.60 -3.30
N ALA A 70 2.11 -3.50 -2.69
CA ALA A 70 0.68 -3.36 -2.45
C ALA A 70 0.38 -3.45 -0.96
N VAL A 71 -0.48 -2.55 -0.50
CA VAL A 71 -1.06 -2.57 0.83
C VAL A 71 -2.38 -3.32 0.74
N PHE A 72 -2.48 -4.45 1.41
CA PHE A 72 -3.72 -5.19 1.57
C PHE A 72 -4.38 -4.72 2.86
N THR A 73 -5.61 -4.24 2.72
CA THR A 73 -6.43 -3.80 3.84
C THR A 73 -7.36 -4.92 4.28
N LYS A 74 -7.82 -4.84 5.52
CA LYS A 74 -8.73 -5.85 6.09
C LYS A 74 -10.08 -5.89 5.37
N GLN A 75 -10.59 -4.73 4.93
CA GLN A 75 -11.94 -4.63 4.34
C GLN A 75 -11.99 -3.99 2.95
N ASN A 76 -11.09 -3.05 2.64
CA ASN A 76 -11.18 -2.18 1.47
C ASN A 76 -10.32 -2.65 0.27
N GLY A 77 -10.03 -3.94 0.20
CA GLY A 77 -9.21 -4.52 -0.87
C GLY A 77 -7.74 -4.13 -0.75
N HIS A 78 -7.10 -3.78 -1.85
CA HIS A 78 -5.67 -3.51 -1.89
C HIS A 78 -5.31 -2.30 -2.75
N PHE A 79 -4.22 -1.65 -2.39
CA PHE A 79 -3.72 -0.45 -3.04
C PHE A 79 -2.26 -0.64 -3.44
N ALA A 80 -1.97 -0.58 -4.74
CA ALA A 80 -0.63 -0.78 -5.27
C ALA A 80 0.08 0.56 -5.50
N PHE A 81 1.30 0.67 -5.00
CA PHE A 81 2.14 1.85 -5.09
C PHE A 81 3.54 1.54 -5.60
N SER A 82 4.21 2.56 -6.10
CA SER A 82 5.67 2.63 -6.18
C SER A 82 6.10 4.01 -5.72
N THR A 83 7.21 4.09 -5.04
CA THR A 83 7.77 5.33 -4.52
C THR A 83 9.17 5.53 -5.09
N ARG A 84 9.63 6.78 -5.10
CA ARG A 84 11.00 7.08 -5.53
C ARG A 84 12.06 6.32 -4.72
N ASP A 85 11.79 6.03 -3.45
CA ASP A 85 12.59 5.13 -2.62
C ASP A 85 11.72 4.09 -1.90
N ASN A 86 11.47 2.98 -2.60
CA ASN A 86 10.67 1.87 -2.06
C ASN A 86 11.28 1.22 -0.82
N LYS A 87 12.61 1.24 -0.67
CA LYS A 87 13.26 0.63 0.50
C LYS A 87 13.06 1.48 1.75
N ALA A 88 13.19 2.80 1.61
CA ALA A 88 12.89 3.72 2.71
C ALA A 88 11.41 3.64 3.12
N ALA A 89 10.50 3.68 2.14
CA ALA A 89 9.06 3.58 2.41
C ALA A 89 8.70 2.27 3.13
N LEU A 90 9.13 1.12 2.61
CA LEU A 90 8.85 -0.18 3.23
C LEU A 90 9.51 -0.36 4.60
N ARG A 91 10.63 0.33 4.87
CA ARG A 91 11.24 0.33 6.21
C ARG A 91 10.35 1.04 7.22
N VAL A 92 9.78 2.19 6.86
CA VAL A 92 8.84 2.91 7.75
C VAL A 92 7.57 2.08 7.95
N VAL A 93 6.98 1.57 6.86
CA VAL A 93 5.80 0.68 6.95
C VAL A 93 6.06 -0.50 7.88
N ARG A 94 7.21 -1.16 7.75
CA ARG A 94 7.62 -2.27 8.63
C ARG A 94 7.62 -1.88 10.11
N ASN A 95 8.02 -0.67 10.45
CA ASN A 95 8.05 -0.21 11.85
C ASN A 95 6.64 -0.09 12.45
N HIS A 96 5.62 0.19 11.64
CA HIS A 96 4.23 0.31 12.11
C HIS A 96 3.47 -1.02 12.13
N ILE A 97 3.66 -1.87 11.12
CA ILE A 97 2.83 -3.08 10.97
C ILE A 97 3.55 -4.38 11.40
N GLY A 98 4.85 -4.33 11.65
CA GLY A 98 5.66 -5.52 11.95
C GLY A 98 6.31 -6.15 10.70
N ASN A 99 7.40 -6.90 10.91
CA ASN A 99 8.16 -7.50 9.81
C ASN A 99 7.44 -8.69 9.18
N GLU A 100 6.71 -9.46 9.98
CA GLU A 100 5.90 -10.60 9.58
C GLU A 100 4.78 -10.23 8.61
N LYS A 101 4.33 -8.98 8.62
CA LYS A 101 3.30 -8.45 7.72
C LYS A 101 3.86 -7.80 6.45
N VAL A 102 5.19 -7.72 6.30
CA VAL A 102 5.83 -7.20 5.07
C VAL A 102 6.40 -8.38 4.28
N LEU A 103 5.59 -8.91 3.38
CA LEU A 103 5.88 -10.09 2.59
C LEU A 103 6.61 -9.75 1.30
N ARG A 104 7.55 -10.62 0.92
CA ARG A 104 8.22 -10.57 -0.37
C ARG A 104 7.46 -11.42 -1.37
N SER A 105 7.10 -10.85 -2.51
CA SER A 105 6.44 -11.55 -3.62
C SER A 105 7.32 -11.54 -4.85
N MET A 106 7.55 -12.73 -5.44
CA MET A 106 8.13 -12.84 -6.79
C MET A 106 7.04 -12.61 -7.85
N ASP A 107 5.84 -13.14 -7.64
CA ASP A 107 4.73 -13.09 -8.58
C ASP A 107 3.64 -12.10 -8.15
N PHE A 108 3.99 -10.82 -8.11
CA PHE A 108 3.11 -9.75 -7.63
C PHE A 108 1.75 -9.68 -8.36
N LEU A 109 1.71 -10.04 -9.66
CA LEU A 109 0.45 -10.08 -10.42
C LEU A 109 -0.51 -11.17 -9.92
N ASP A 110 0.01 -12.32 -9.50
CA ASP A 110 -0.81 -13.41 -8.96
C ASP A 110 -1.34 -13.06 -7.58
N VAL A 111 -0.58 -12.31 -6.78
CA VAL A 111 -1.05 -11.80 -5.47
C VAL A 111 -2.17 -10.77 -5.63
N LEU A 112 -2.07 -9.85 -6.61
CA LEU A 112 -3.17 -8.92 -6.91
C LEU A 112 -4.44 -9.67 -7.36
N ARG A 113 -4.30 -10.71 -8.21
CA ARG A 113 -5.42 -11.56 -8.65
C ARG A 113 -6.00 -12.38 -7.49
N ALA A 114 -5.17 -12.92 -6.61
CA ALA A 114 -5.58 -13.72 -5.47
C ALA A 114 -6.31 -12.90 -4.40
N GLY A 115 -5.95 -11.62 -4.21
CA GLY A 115 -6.68 -10.71 -3.32
C GLY A 115 -8.16 -10.53 -3.70
N VAL A 116 -8.49 -10.69 -4.98
CA VAL A 116 -9.89 -10.70 -5.47
C VAL A 116 -10.55 -12.06 -5.22
N ALA A 117 -9.82 -13.18 -5.35
CA ALA A 117 -10.35 -14.53 -5.13
C ALA A 117 -10.56 -14.89 -3.64
N GLY A 118 -9.78 -14.31 -2.73
CA GLY A 118 -9.89 -14.52 -1.28
C GLY A 118 -11.20 -14.04 -0.65
N LEU A 119 -11.89 -13.10 -1.30
CA LEU A 119 -13.24 -12.67 -0.92
C LEU A 119 -14.32 -13.67 -1.37
N TRP A 120 -14.07 -14.44 -2.42
CA TRP A 120 -15.06 -15.41 -2.94
C TRP A 120 -15.11 -16.70 -2.12
N HIS A 121 -13.99 -17.15 -1.57
CA HIS A 121 -13.91 -18.41 -0.81
C HIS A 121 -14.50 -18.33 0.61
N LYS A 122 -14.74 -17.14 1.16
CA LYS A 122 -15.45 -16.97 2.46
C LYS A 122 -16.98 -16.94 2.32
N VAL A 123 -17.52 -16.69 1.13
CA VAL A 123 -18.99 -16.60 0.91
C VAL A 123 -19.61 -17.98 0.62
N THR A 124 -18.85 -18.95 0.13
CA THR A 124 -19.38 -20.24 -0.36
C THR A 124 -19.37 -21.40 0.65
N ARG A 125 -19.02 -21.18 1.93
CA ARG A 125 -19.15 -22.19 3.01
C ARG A 125 -20.10 -21.79 4.14
N ARG A 126 -21.18 -21.10 3.81
CA ARG A 126 -22.41 -21.08 4.61
C ARG A 126 -23.58 -21.46 3.72
N GLY A 127 -23.68 -22.76 3.46
CA GLY A 127 -24.81 -23.44 2.84
C GLY A 127 -24.84 -24.84 3.41
#